data_AF-A0AAV2IBD3-F1
#
_entry.id   AF-A0AAV2IBD3-F1
#
_cell.length_a   1.000
_cell.length_b   1.000
_cell.length_c   1.000
_cell.angle_alpha   90.00
_cell.angle_beta   90.00
_cell.angle_gamma   90.00
#
_symmetry.space_group_name_H-M   'P 1'
#
loop_
_entity.id
_entity.type
_entity.pdbx_description
1 polymer ?
#
loop_
_entity_poly.entity_id
_entity_poly.type
_entity_poly.pdbx_seq_one_letter_code
_entity_poly.pdbx_strand_id
1 'polypeptide(L)'
;MFHIDFGFILGRDPKIMAPPMKLNRQMVEAMGGYDSEHFQRFKVFTYTAFLALRRSANLFLNLFSLMVDTNIPDIALEPDKTVKKVQEKFMLHLNDEQAVQHIQGLIDDSVNAFMPTLMEYGHKVAQALRK
;
A
#
# COMPACT_ATOMS: atom_id res chain seq x y z
N MET A 1 9.66 -9.60 5.36
CA MET A 1 8.23 -9.64 5.74
C MET A 1 7.43 -10.14 4.54
N PHE A 2 6.40 -10.96 4.76
CA PHE A 2 5.52 -11.48 3.70
C PHE A 2 4.08 -11.56 4.21
N HIS A 3 3.10 -11.45 3.30
CA HIS A 3 1.68 -11.70 3.60
C HIS A 3 1.38 -13.18 3.36
N ILE A 4 0.55 -13.79 4.21
CA ILE A 4 0.32 -15.24 4.22
C ILE A 4 -1.06 -15.66 3.69
N ASP A 5 -1.98 -14.71 3.57
CA ASP A 5 -3.37 -14.96 3.21
C ASP A 5 -3.81 -13.97 2.13
N PHE A 6 -4.46 -14.51 1.10
CA PHE A 6 -4.97 -13.80 -0.06
C PHE A 6 -6.43 -14.19 -0.35
N GLY A 7 -7.18 -14.63 0.67
CA GLY A 7 -8.60 -14.98 0.55
C GLY A 7 -9.50 -13.82 0.13
N PHE A 8 -9.00 -12.58 0.21
CA PHE A 8 -9.64 -11.38 -0.35
C PHE A 8 -8.66 -10.61 -1.23
N ILE A 9 -9.04 -10.39 -2.49
CA ILE A 9 -8.26 -9.67 -3.51
C ILE A 9 -9.12 -8.63 -4.24
N LEU A 10 -8.49 -7.84 -5.11
CA LEU A 10 -9.18 -6.88 -5.99
C LEU A 10 -10.08 -5.87 -5.24
N GLY A 11 -9.63 -5.44 -4.06
CA GLY A 11 -10.33 -4.46 -3.23
C GLY A 11 -11.45 -5.03 -2.36
N ARG A 12 -11.66 -6.34 -2.36
CA ARG A 12 -12.49 -6.99 -1.34
C ARG A 12 -11.78 -6.93 0.00
N ASP A 13 -12.53 -6.60 1.03
CA ASP A 13 -12.08 -6.63 2.42
C ASP A 13 -13.31 -6.92 3.29
N PRO A 14 -13.22 -7.82 4.29
CA PRO A 14 -14.32 -8.02 5.23
C PRO A 14 -14.61 -6.78 6.09
N LYS A 15 -13.66 -5.82 6.18
CA LYS A 15 -13.84 -4.57 6.90
C LYS A 15 -14.49 -3.52 6.02
N ILE A 16 -15.44 -2.76 6.59
CA ILE A 16 -16.18 -1.69 5.92
C ILE A 16 -15.26 -0.56 5.44
N MET A 17 -14.17 -0.29 6.18
CA MET A 17 -13.16 0.70 5.79
C MET A 17 -11.76 0.09 5.95
N ALA A 18 -11.17 -0.31 4.82
CA ALA A 18 -9.78 -0.72 4.77
C ALA A 18 -8.88 0.52 4.63
N PRO A 19 -7.72 0.57 5.30
CA PRO A 19 -6.76 1.63 5.07
C PRO A 19 -6.23 1.56 3.62
N PRO A 20 -5.85 2.70 3.02
CA PRO A 20 -5.38 2.76 1.64
C PRO A 20 -4.13 1.91 1.41
N MET A 21 -3.24 1.82 2.40
CA MET A 21 -2.10 0.90 2.44
C MET A 21 -2.12 0.05 3.71
N LYS A 22 -1.75 -1.23 3.58
CA LYS A 22 -1.62 -2.16 4.71
C LYS A 22 -0.30 -1.92 5.46
N LEU A 23 -0.22 -0.80 6.15
CA LEU A 23 0.90 -0.40 7.00
C LEU A 23 0.35 -0.18 8.42
N ASN A 24 1.00 -0.76 9.43
CA ASN A 24 0.59 -0.59 10.82
C ASN A 24 1.69 0.09 11.65
N ARG A 25 1.32 0.55 12.86
CA ARG A 25 2.22 1.25 13.78
C ARG A 25 3.49 0.44 14.08
N GLN A 26 3.36 -0.86 14.35
CA GLN A 26 4.49 -1.71 14.72
C GLN A 26 5.50 -1.84 13.58
N MET A 27 5.06 -1.86 12.32
CA MET A 27 5.96 -1.85 11.16
C MET A 27 6.74 -0.54 11.07
N VAL A 28 6.08 0.59 11.32
CA VAL A 28 6.74 1.92 11.33
C VAL A 28 7.74 2.01 12.47
N GLU A 29 7.38 1.54 13.67
CA GLU A 29 8.26 1.50 14.84
C GLU A 29 9.46 0.56 14.63
N ALA A 30 9.25 -0.59 13.99
CA ALA A 30 10.32 -1.52 13.65
C ALA A 30 11.33 -0.91 12.66
N MET A 31 10.90 0.07 11.86
CA MET A 31 11.79 0.87 11.02
C MET A 31 12.43 2.04 11.79
N GLY A 32 12.12 2.26 13.06
CA GLY A 32 12.68 3.36 13.86
C GLY A 32 11.80 4.60 13.92
N GLY A 33 10.55 4.53 13.44
CA GLY A 33 9.59 5.64 13.46
C GLY A 33 9.55 6.43 12.16
N TYR A 34 8.56 7.33 12.04
CA TYR A 34 8.27 8.08 10.81
C TYR A 34 9.45 8.96 10.34
N ASP A 35 10.14 9.62 11.26
CA ASP A 35 11.27 10.51 10.94
C ASP A 35 12.61 9.78 10.79
N SER A 36 12.64 8.45 10.92
CA SER A 36 13.86 7.66 10.81
C SER A 36 14.37 7.58 9.37
N GLU A 37 15.70 7.47 9.22
CA GLU A 37 16.33 7.24 7.91
C GLU A 37 15.79 5.97 7.22
N HIS A 38 15.55 4.90 7.98
CA HIS A 38 15.03 3.65 7.42
C HIS A 38 13.59 3.81 6.90
N PHE A 39 12.74 4.58 7.59
CA PHE A 39 11.40 4.87 7.08
C PHE A 39 11.44 5.74 5.82
N GLN A 40 12.32 6.74 5.77
CA GLN A 40 12.52 7.53 4.54
C GLN A 40 13.00 6.64 3.38
N ARG A 41 13.90 5.69 3.66
CA ARG A 41 14.37 4.73 2.65
C ARG A 41 13.28 3.76 2.20
N PHE A 42 12.42 3.30 3.11
CA PHE A 42 11.22 2.53 2.78
C PHE A 42 10.32 3.28 1.80
N LYS A 43 10.07 4.56 2.04
CA LYS A 43 9.28 5.41 1.13
C LYS A 43 9.92 5.46 -0.26
N VAL A 44 11.22 5.76 -0.35
CA VAL A 44 11.96 5.78 -1.62
C VAL A 44 11.84 4.45 -2.37
N PHE A 45 12.07 3.32 -1.69
CA PHE A 45 11.92 2.00 -2.32
C PHE A 45 10.49 1.73 -2.79
N THR A 46 9.48 2.16 -2.04
CA THR A 46 8.08 2.02 -2.42
C THR A 46 7.78 2.82 -3.70
N TYR A 47 8.30 4.04 -3.81
CA TYR A 47 8.14 4.88 -5.00
C TYR A 47 8.81 4.26 -6.22
N THR A 48 10.07 3.83 -6.06
CA THR A 48 10.83 3.18 -7.14
C THR A 48 10.14 1.90 -7.62
N ALA A 49 9.67 1.06 -6.69
CA ALA A 49 8.95 -0.15 -7.03
C ALA A 49 7.64 0.15 -7.77
N PHE A 50 6.88 1.14 -7.31
CA PHE A 50 5.64 1.54 -7.97
C PHE A 50 5.87 2.02 -9.41
N LEU A 51 6.88 2.86 -9.64
CA LEU A 51 7.23 3.32 -11.00
C LEU A 51 7.72 2.17 -11.89
N ALA A 52 8.52 1.24 -11.34
CA ALA A 52 8.98 0.07 -12.08
C ALA A 52 7.82 -0.85 -12.50
N LEU A 53 6.87 -1.10 -11.58
CA LEU A 53 5.67 -1.89 -11.85
C LEU A 53 4.77 -1.22 -12.89
N ARG A 54 4.58 0.11 -12.81
CA ARG A 54 3.83 0.92 -13.79
C ARG A 54 4.35 0.76 -15.22
N ARG A 55 5.68 0.77 -15.40
CA ARG A 55 6.31 0.56 -16.72
C ARG A 55 5.98 -0.81 -17.32
N SER A 56 5.66 -1.79 -16.48
CA SER A 56 5.33 -3.16 -16.88
C SER A 56 3.83 -3.45 -16.81
N ALA A 57 2.96 -2.44 -16.64
CA ALA A 57 1.54 -2.63 -16.38
C ALA A 57 0.83 -3.49 -17.44
N ASN A 58 1.18 -3.33 -18.72
CA ASN A 58 0.59 -4.11 -19.82
C ASN A 58 0.73 -5.63 -19.62
N LEU A 59 1.85 -6.10 -19.07
CA LEU A 59 2.04 -7.51 -18.77
C LEU A 59 1.01 -7.98 -17.74
N PHE A 60 0.87 -7.26 -16.64
CA PHE A 60 -0.10 -7.58 -15.59
C PHE A 60 -1.54 -7.54 -16.13
N LEU A 61 -1.89 -6.50 -16.88
CA LEU A 61 -3.23 -6.36 -17.45
C LEU A 61 -3.56 -7.52 -18.39
N ASN A 62 -2.63 -7.93 -19.25
CA ASN A 62 -2.83 -9.08 -20.14
C ASN A 62 -2.98 -10.38 -19.36
N LEU A 63 -2.18 -10.61 -18.31
CA LEU A 63 -2.32 -11.78 -17.45
C LEU A 63 -3.69 -11.81 -16.77
N PHE A 64 -4.16 -10.68 -16.22
CA PHE A 64 -5.48 -10.60 -15.61
C PHE A 64 -6.62 -10.77 -16.62
N SER A 65 -6.45 -10.31 -17.86
CA SER A 65 -7.42 -10.58 -18.95
C SER A 65 -7.57 -12.07 -19.24
N LEU A 66 -6.48 -12.83 -19.16
CA LEU A 66 -6.51 -14.30 -19.33
C LEU A 66 -7.10 -15.02 -18.11
N MET A 67 -7.21 -14.35 -16.96
CA MET A 67 -7.72 -14.94 -15.72
C MET A 67 -9.23 -14.73 -15.53
N VAL A 68 -9.90 -13.97 -16.40
CA VAL A 68 -11.31 -13.55 -16.24
C VAL A 68 -12.26 -14.76 -16.11
N ASP A 69 -11.98 -15.85 -16.84
CA ASP A 69 -12.81 -17.06 -16.85
C ASP A 69 -12.37 -18.13 -15.83
N THR A 70 -11.52 -17.77 -14.88
CA THR A 70 -11.06 -18.70 -13.84
C THR A 70 -12.06 -18.82 -12.69
N ASN A 71 -12.07 -19.95 -11.99
CA ASN A 71 -12.89 -20.17 -10.81
C ASN A 71 -12.34 -19.51 -9.53
N ILE A 72 -11.57 -18.43 -9.65
CA ILE A 72 -11.10 -17.67 -8.50
C ILE A 72 -12.29 -16.85 -7.97
N PRO A 73 -12.74 -17.05 -6.71
CA PRO A 73 -14.01 -16.49 -6.23
C PRO A 73 -14.17 -14.99 -6.44
N ASP A 74 -13.16 -14.19 -6.09
CA ASP A 74 -13.22 -12.74 -6.20
C ASP A 74 -13.18 -12.21 -7.65
N ILE A 75 -12.62 -12.99 -8.57
CA ILE A 75 -12.65 -12.69 -10.01
C ILE A 75 -14.03 -13.06 -10.56
N ALA A 76 -14.50 -14.26 -10.28
CA ALA A 76 -15.78 -14.79 -10.76
C ALA A 76 -16.99 -13.95 -10.31
N LEU A 77 -16.88 -13.21 -9.21
CA LEU A 77 -17.92 -12.28 -8.75
C LEU A 77 -18.08 -11.05 -9.68
N GLU A 78 -17.00 -10.53 -10.24
CA GLU A 78 -17.01 -9.35 -11.12
C GLU A 78 -15.97 -9.48 -12.26
N PRO A 79 -16.11 -10.48 -13.14
CA PRO A 79 -15.10 -10.83 -14.15
C PRO A 79 -14.76 -9.64 -15.04
N ASP A 80 -15.78 -8.95 -15.56
CA ASP A 80 -15.64 -7.78 -16.45
C ASP A 80 -14.92 -6.59 -15.82
N LYS A 81 -14.88 -6.52 -14.47
CA LYS A 81 -14.24 -5.42 -13.75
C LYS A 81 -12.84 -5.74 -13.26
N THR A 82 -12.41 -7.00 -13.35
CA THR A 82 -11.13 -7.47 -12.78
C THR A 82 -9.95 -6.69 -13.35
N VAL A 83 -9.84 -6.64 -14.68
CA VAL A 83 -8.75 -5.92 -15.37
C VAL A 83 -8.80 -4.43 -15.06
N LYS A 84 -10.00 -3.84 -15.06
CA LYS A 84 -10.21 -2.42 -14.77
C LYS A 84 -9.74 -2.06 -13.35
N LYS A 85 -10.11 -2.86 -12.34
CA LYS A 85 -9.67 -2.65 -10.96
C LYS A 85 -8.15 -2.67 -10.83
N VAL A 86 -7.47 -3.58 -11.53
CA VAL A 86 -6.00 -3.65 -11.55
C VAL A 86 -5.41 -2.43 -12.25
N GLN A 87 -5.96 -2.04 -13.40
CA GLN A 87 -5.52 -0.86 -14.16
C GLN A 87 -5.64 0.43 -13.33
N GLU A 88 -6.74 0.61 -12.60
CA GLU A 88 -6.96 1.75 -11.72
C GLU A 88 -5.85 1.87 -10.66
N LYS A 89 -5.35 0.74 -10.11
CA LYS A 89 -4.25 0.74 -9.14
C LYS A 89 -2.91 1.13 -9.73
N PHE A 90 -2.69 0.96 -11.03
CA PHE A 90 -1.47 1.42 -11.69
C PHE A 90 -1.45 2.94 -11.93
N MET A 91 -2.59 3.64 -11.86
CA MET A 91 -2.67 5.09 -12.03
C MET A 91 -2.06 5.60 -13.35
N LEU A 92 -2.25 4.86 -14.46
CA LEU A 92 -1.55 5.10 -15.73
C LEU A 92 -1.85 6.46 -16.40
N HIS A 93 -2.87 7.17 -15.94
CA HIS A 93 -3.21 8.53 -16.40
C HIS A 93 -2.30 9.61 -15.78
N LEU A 94 -1.56 9.27 -14.72
CA LEU A 94 -0.62 10.18 -14.06
C LEU A 94 0.77 10.05 -14.70
N ASN A 95 1.50 11.16 -14.77
CA ASN A 95 2.94 11.13 -15.04
C ASN A 95 3.72 10.59 -13.83
N ASP A 96 5.03 10.34 -13.98
CA ASP A 96 5.84 9.71 -12.92
C ASP A 96 5.88 10.54 -11.63
N GLU A 97 5.97 11.87 -11.71
CA GLU A 97 5.98 12.75 -10.54
C GLU A 97 4.64 12.72 -9.79
N GLN A 98 3.54 12.85 -10.52
CA GLN A 98 2.18 12.76 -9.97
C GLN A 98 1.90 11.39 -9.36
N ALA A 99 2.42 10.32 -9.97
CA ALA A 99 2.29 8.96 -9.46
C ALA A 99 3.06 8.79 -8.13
N VAL A 100 4.25 9.38 -7.99
CA VAL A 100 4.99 9.42 -6.73
C VAL A 100 4.23 10.19 -5.67
N GLN A 101 3.69 11.38 -6.00
CA GLN A 101 2.86 12.16 -5.08
C GLN A 101 1.63 11.38 -4.63
N HIS A 102 0.97 10.65 -5.54
CA HIS A 102 -0.18 9.82 -5.22
C HIS A 102 0.17 8.72 -4.21
N ILE A 103 1.20 7.91 -4.47
CA ILE A 103 1.56 6.82 -3.56
C ILE A 103 2.12 7.34 -2.22
N GLN A 104 2.81 8.48 -2.24
CA GLN A 104 3.22 9.17 -1.01
C GLN A 104 2.00 9.55 -0.16
N GLY A 105 0.96 10.13 -0.77
CA GLY A 105 -0.28 10.45 -0.06
C GLY A 105 -0.92 9.22 0.59
N LEU A 106 -0.94 8.07 -0.11
CA LEU A 106 -1.47 6.82 0.47
C LEU A 106 -0.67 6.33 1.68
N ILE A 107 0.67 6.50 1.66
CA ILE A 107 1.52 6.17 2.82
C ILE A 107 1.22 7.11 3.97
N ASP A 108 1.21 8.42 3.71
CA ASP A 108 1.02 9.46 4.72
C ASP A 108 -0.37 9.33 5.37
N ASP A 109 -1.43 9.12 4.59
CA ASP A 109 -2.79 8.86 5.09
C ASP A 109 -2.84 7.61 5.97
N SER A 110 -2.16 6.54 5.55
CA SER A 110 -2.12 5.29 6.31
C SER A 110 -1.39 5.46 7.64
N VAL A 111 -0.31 6.25 7.68
CA VAL A 111 0.45 6.52 8.90
C VAL A 111 -0.26 7.52 9.81
N ASN A 112 -0.85 8.58 9.23
CA ASN A 112 -1.58 9.61 9.97
C ASN A 112 -2.78 9.03 10.73
N ALA A 113 -3.40 7.98 10.21
CA ALA A 113 -4.46 7.25 10.91
C ALA A 113 -4.05 6.75 12.32
N PHE A 114 -2.75 6.60 12.60
CA PHE A 114 -2.21 6.22 13.91
C PHE A 114 -1.07 7.11 14.43
N MET A 115 -0.77 8.24 13.77
CA MET A 115 0.29 9.16 14.21
C MET A 115 0.09 9.75 15.60
N PRO A 116 -1.13 10.17 16.02
CA PRO A 116 -1.32 10.73 17.37
C PRO A 116 -0.81 9.78 18.46
N THR A 117 -1.07 8.48 18.31
CA THR A 117 -0.61 7.44 19.23
C THR A 117 0.90 7.23 19.17
N LEU A 118 1.51 7.36 17.98
CA LEU A 118 2.96 7.24 17.81
C LEU A 118 3.72 8.41 18.46
N MET A 119 3.23 9.65 18.27
CA MET A 119 3.82 10.84 18.91
C MET A 119 3.74 10.76 20.43
N GLU A 120 2.60 10.33 20.97
CA GLU A 120 2.43 10.15 22.41
C GLU A 120 3.40 9.10 22.98
N TYR A 121 3.60 7.99 22.28
CA TYR A 121 4.55 6.96 22.68
C TYR A 121 6.01 7.46 22.61
N GLY A 122 6.40 8.10 21.51
CA GLY A 122 7.73 8.70 21.37
C GLY A 122 8.03 9.72 22.46
N HIS A 123 7.05 10.56 22.80
CA HIS A 123 7.17 11.51 23.91
C HIS A 123 7.38 10.82 25.26
N LYS A 124 6.62 9.74 25.55
CA LYS A 124 6.79 8.93 26.78
C LYS A 124 8.18 8.30 26.86
N VAL A 125 8.69 7.74 25.76
CA VAL A 125 10.04 7.16 25.70
C VAL A 125 11.12 8.23 25.93
N ALA A 126 11.01 9.38 25.26
CA ALA A 126 11.94 10.48 25.43
C ALA A 126 11.95 11.02 26.88
N GLN A 127 10.79 11.07 27.55
CA GLN A 127 10.71 11.42 28.98
C GLN A 127 11.37 10.35 29.87
N ALA A 128 11.20 9.06 29.56
CA ALA A 128 11.79 7.97 30.32
C ALA A 128 13.32 7.94 30.21
N LEU A 129 13.87 8.28 29.04
CA LEU A 129 15.33 8.39 28.81
C LEU A 129 15.96 9.65 29.42
N ARG A 130 15.15 10.63 29.84
CA ARG A 130 15.60 11.86 30.53
C ARG A 130 15.72 11.69 32.06
N LYS A 131 15.34 10.54 32.60
CA LYS A 131 15.58 10.12 33.99
C LYS A 131 16.74 9.14 34.04
#